data_AF-U2AWR2-F1
#
_entry.id   AF-U2AWR2-F1
#
_cell.length_a   1.000
_cell.length_b   1.000
_cell.length_c   1.000
_cell.angle_alpha   90.00
_cell.angle_beta   90.00
_cell.angle_gamma   90.00
#
_symmetry.space_group_name_H-M   'P 1'
#
loop_
_entity.id
_entity.type
_entity.pdbx_description
1 polymer ?
#
loop_
_entity_poly.entity_id
_entity_poly.type
_entity_poly.pdbx_seq_one_letter_code
_entity_poly.pdbx_strand_id
1 'polypeptide(L)'
;MHTIADLPGGVTLHSENLGGAYLQVGTPIGKGEKGIYQVEKIASTYIEIRSDSKELKVEKGHHFLAGDYIAADIADGQRIVSVNKQSVEYDILTLEQPFSVMLPKQTALFASEGNNKQPKVVPIALVAASTLVPREGELYCGAWLICVIKEKQNLPIAQTLREHLKTVLFV
;
A
#
# COMPACT_ATOMS: atom_id res chain seq x y z
N MET A 1 -18.85 -13.93 -1.91
CA MET A 1 -17.57 -14.57 -2.25
C MET A 1 -17.78 -15.40 -3.49
N HIS A 2 -17.02 -15.15 -4.54
CA HIS A 2 -17.05 -15.94 -5.76
C HIS A 2 -16.14 -17.16 -5.56
N THR A 3 -16.66 -18.37 -5.77
CA THR A 3 -15.94 -19.61 -5.39
C THR A 3 -14.71 -19.93 -6.24
N ILE A 4 -14.60 -19.35 -7.45
CA ILE A 4 -13.50 -19.60 -8.41
C ILE A 4 -12.74 -18.32 -8.79
N ALA A 5 -13.42 -17.16 -8.76
CA ALA A 5 -12.80 -15.87 -9.13
C ALA A 5 -12.03 -15.21 -7.98
N ASP A 6 -12.27 -15.65 -6.74
CA ASP A 6 -11.51 -15.28 -5.56
C ASP A 6 -10.40 -16.31 -5.33
N LEU A 7 -9.37 -15.97 -4.55
CA LEU A 7 -8.47 -17.00 -4.03
C LEU A 7 -9.29 -17.92 -3.10
N PRO A 8 -9.56 -19.19 -3.49
CA PRO A 8 -10.51 -20.02 -2.77
C PRO A 8 -10.03 -20.27 -1.36
N GLY A 9 -10.93 -20.07 -0.38
CA GLY A 9 -10.58 -20.20 1.02
C GLY A 9 -9.67 -19.08 1.55
N GLY A 10 -9.57 -17.94 0.85
CA GLY A 10 -8.87 -16.75 1.33
C GLY A 10 -7.35 -16.90 1.36
N VAL A 11 -6.69 -15.99 2.06
CA VAL A 11 -5.23 -15.99 2.25
C VAL A 11 -4.86 -15.69 3.69
N THR A 12 -3.67 -16.13 4.07
CA THR A 12 -3.01 -15.77 5.31
C THR A 12 -1.97 -14.68 5.06
N LEU A 13 -1.92 -13.67 5.90
CA LEU A 13 -0.96 -12.56 5.90
C LEU A 13 -0.21 -12.51 7.23
N HIS A 14 1.06 -12.09 7.22
CA HIS A 14 1.75 -11.72 8.45
C HIS A 14 1.40 -10.30 8.89
N SER A 15 0.92 -10.16 10.11
CA SER A 15 0.52 -8.86 10.68
C SER A 15 1.69 -8.03 11.21
N GLU A 16 2.82 -8.65 11.54
CA GLU A 16 3.97 -8.01 12.22
C GLU A 16 4.57 -6.83 11.43
N ASN A 17 4.49 -6.89 10.10
CA ASN A 17 5.03 -5.85 9.24
C ASN A 17 3.99 -4.76 8.89
N LEU A 18 2.80 -4.76 9.50
CA LEU A 18 1.72 -3.84 9.21
C LEU A 18 1.62 -2.73 10.26
N GLY A 19 2.04 -1.51 9.93
CA GLY A 19 2.01 -0.38 10.86
C GLY A 19 0.64 0.27 11.09
N GLY A 20 -0.44 -0.33 10.59
CA GLY A 20 -1.79 0.26 10.57
C GLY A 20 -2.79 -0.64 11.28
N ALA A 21 -3.78 -0.05 11.93
CA ALA A 21 -4.75 -0.80 12.75
C ALA A 21 -5.76 -1.61 11.91
N TYR A 22 -6.06 -1.16 10.68
CA TYR A 22 -7.01 -1.81 9.80
C TYR A 22 -6.36 -2.04 8.44
N LEU A 23 -6.47 -3.27 7.95
CA LEU A 23 -6.18 -3.61 6.56
C LEU A 23 -7.42 -3.25 5.76
N GLN A 24 -7.29 -2.31 4.82
CA GLN A 24 -8.44 -1.80 4.08
C GLN A 24 -8.82 -2.72 2.92
N VAL A 25 -10.11 -2.73 2.58
CA VAL A 25 -10.58 -3.31 1.32
C VAL A 25 -9.85 -2.67 0.14
N GLY A 26 -9.56 -3.47 -0.88
CA GLY A 26 -8.84 -2.99 -2.06
C GLY A 26 -7.32 -2.85 -1.85
N THR A 27 -6.77 -3.09 -0.65
CA THR A 27 -5.32 -3.10 -0.48
C THR A 27 -4.68 -4.23 -1.32
N PRO A 28 -3.65 -3.95 -2.14
CA PRO A 28 -3.02 -4.98 -2.96
C PRO A 28 -2.21 -5.96 -2.13
N ILE A 29 -2.26 -7.23 -2.53
CA ILE A 29 -1.53 -8.33 -1.89
C ILE A 29 -0.84 -9.20 -2.94
N GLY A 30 0.32 -9.72 -2.58
CA GLY A 30 1.14 -10.60 -3.42
C GLY A 30 1.58 -11.85 -2.69
N LYS A 31 2.20 -12.77 -3.44
CA LYS A 31 2.80 -13.97 -2.85
C LYS A 31 4.01 -13.56 -2.01
N GLY A 32 4.04 -14.00 -0.76
CA GLY A 32 5.25 -13.98 0.05
C GLY A 32 5.94 -15.35 0.02
N GLU A 33 6.55 -15.69 1.15
CA GLU A 33 7.26 -16.95 1.33
C GLU A 33 6.37 -18.00 2.01
N LYS A 34 6.70 -19.28 1.82
CA LYS A 34 6.07 -20.41 2.53
C LYS A 34 4.53 -20.46 2.43
N GLY A 35 3.96 -19.91 1.35
CA GLY A 35 2.51 -19.87 1.11
C GLY A 35 1.78 -18.75 1.85
N ILE A 36 2.48 -17.92 2.61
CA ILE A 36 1.92 -16.76 3.30
C ILE A 36 2.03 -15.55 2.37
N TYR A 37 0.94 -14.80 2.24
CA TYR A 37 0.87 -13.64 1.38
C TYR A 37 1.45 -12.41 2.11
N GLN A 38 1.83 -11.40 1.34
CA GLN A 38 2.29 -10.13 1.86
C GLN A 38 1.44 -8.98 1.32
N VAL A 39 1.30 -7.94 2.14
CA VAL A 39 0.63 -6.70 1.76
C VAL A 39 1.62 -5.82 1.01
N GLU A 40 1.24 -5.39 -0.19
CA GLU A 40 1.90 -4.29 -0.86
C GLU A 40 1.37 -2.98 -0.27
N LYS A 41 2.23 -2.28 0.46
CA LYS A 41 1.80 -1.11 1.23
C LYS A 41 1.60 0.05 0.28
N ILE A 42 0.44 0.69 0.38
CA ILE A 42 0.10 1.88 -0.41
C ILE A 42 -0.24 3.06 0.50
N ALA A 43 -0.11 4.26 -0.04
CA ALA A 43 -0.53 5.50 0.59
C ALA A 43 -0.93 6.52 -0.49
N SER A 44 -1.51 7.64 -0.05
CA SER A 44 -1.79 8.78 -0.93
C SER A 44 -1.30 10.07 -0.30
N THR A 45 -0.77 11.00 -1.10
CA THR A 45 -0.36 12.32 -0.59
C THR A 45 -1.59 13.14 -0.18
N TYR A 46 -1.59 13.66 1.04
CA TYR A 46 -2.68 14.49 1.56
C TYR A 46 -2.66 15.90 0.97
N ILE A 47 -1.46 16.42 0.70
CA ILE A 47 -1.19 17.70 0.06
C ILE A 47 -0.13 17.54 -1.03
N GLU A 48 0.10 18.58 -1.81
CA GLU A 48 1.26 18.66 -2.69
C GLU A 48 2.56 18.63 -1.87
N ILE A 49 3.55 17.89 -2.36
CA ILE A 49 4.85 17.70 -1.73
C ILE A 49 5.91 18.23 -2.68
N ARG A 50 6.70 19.18 -2.17
CA ARG A 50 7.81 19.78 -2.91
C ARG A 50 8.98 18.79 -3.02
N SER A 51 9.76 18.91 -4.10
CA SER A 51 10.93 18.06 -4.37
C SER A 51 12.11 18.23 -3.40
N ASP A 52 12.05 19.20 -2.50
CA ASP A 52 13.05 19.44 -1.45
C ASP A 52 12.56 19.00 -0.06
N SER A 53 11.29 18.60 0.06
CA SER A 53 10.69 18.22 1.34
C SER A 53 11.05 16.79 1.71
N LYS A 54 11.61 16.62 2.91
CA LYS A 54 11.76 15.30 3.54
C LYS A 54 10.50 14.85 4.26
N GLU A 55 9.55 15.74 4.50
CA GLU A 55 8.28 15.39 5.14
C GLU A 55 7.21 15.11 4.08
N LEU A 56 6.63 13.93 4.18
CA LEU A 56 5.54 13.48 3.33
C LEU A 56 4.26 13.40 4.16
N LYS A 57 3.35 14.34 3.92
CA LYS A 57 2.01 14.30 4.52
C LYS A 57 1.13 13.37 3.69
N VAL A 58 0.71 12.26 4.27
CA VAL A 58 -0.08 11.23 3.60
C VAL A 58 -1.44 11.04 4.27
N GLU A 59 -2.40 10.56 3.50
CA GLU A 59 -3.71 10.15 4.03
C GLU A 59 -3.57 8.98 5.01
N LYS A 60 -4.54 8.87 5.93
CA LYS A 60 -4.59 7.82 6.94
C LYS A 60 -4.80 6.43 6.33
N GLY A 61 -4.41 5.41 7.09
CA GLY A 61 -4.72 4.01 6.76
C GLY A 61 -3.59 3.26 6.05
N HIS A 62 -2.41 3.87 5.91
CA HIS A 62 -1.24 3.19 5.38
C HIS A 62 -0.58 2.26 6.41
N HIS A 63 0.15 1.26 5.91
CA HIS A 63 0.88 0.27 6.72
C HIS A 63 2.40 0.48 6.75
N PHE A 64 2.92 1.57 6.18
CA PHE A 64 4.36 1.90 6.23
C PHE A 64 4.90 2.00 7.66
N LEU A 65 6.13 1.50 7.83
CA LEU A 65 6.94 1.54 9.03
C LEU A 65 8.27 2.25 8.74
N ALA A 66 8.98 2.66 9.79
CA ALA A 66 10.36 3.13 9.64
C ALA A 66 11.23 2.01 9.05
N GLY A 67 12.08 2.37 8.08
CA GLY A 67 12.93 1.45 7.34
C GLY A 67 12.33 0.96 6.02
N ASP A 68 11.02 1.09 5.79
CA ASP A 68 10.43 0.82 4.47
C ASP A 68 10.88 1.87 3.44
N TYR A 69 10.87 1.49 2.16
CA TYR A 69 11.01 2.43 1.05
C TYR A 69 9.65 2.74 0.45
N ILE A 70 9.44 3.99 0.06
CA ILE A 70 8.20 4.47 -0.56
C ILE A 70 8.52 5.17 -1.88
N ALA A 71 7.80 4.78 -2.93
CA ALA A 71 7.96 5.25 -4.30
C ALA A 71 6.64 5.78 -4.88
N ALA A 72 6.73 6.43 -6.03
CA ALA A 72 5.60 6.83 -6.86
C ALA A 72 5.89 6.48 -8.32
N ASP A 73 4.89 6.42 -9.20
CA ASP A 73 5.13 6.14 -10.63
C ASP A 73 6.13 7.14 -11.25
N ILE A 74 6.12 8.38 -10.75
CA ILE A 74 6.98 9.47 -11.20
C ILE A 74 8.30 9.60 -10.42
N ALA A 75 8.50 8.87 -9.32
CA ALA A 75 9.63 9.09 -8.42
C ALA A 75 10.21 7.78 -7.84
N ASP A 76 11.55 7.67 -7.84
CA ASP A 76 12.23 6.51 -7.26
C ASP A 76 12.09 6.47 -5.74
N GLY A 77 12.09 5.25 -5.20
CA GLY A 77 11.87 4.99 -3.79
C GLY A 77 12.82 5.74 -2.85
N GLN A 78 12.28 6.24 -1.74
CA GLN A 78 13.05 6.86 -0.66
C GLN A 78 12.79 6.12 0.64
N ARG A 79 13.83 5.96 1.44
CA ARG A 79 13.73 5.28 2.75
C ARG A 79 12.98 6.16 3.74
N ILE A 80 12.04 5.58 4.47
CA ILE A 80 11.33 6.21 5.57
C ILE A 80 12.18 6.08 6.83
N VAL A 81 12.52 7.22 7.44
CA VAL A 81 13.25 7.30 8.72
C VAL A 81 12.30 7.19 9.89
N SER A 82 11.15 7.87 9.83
CA SER A 82 10.16 7.84 10.89
C SER A 82 8.74 8.02 10.37
N VAL A 83 7.78 7.56 11.19
CA VAL A 83 6.36 7.64 10.92
C VAL A 83 5.69 8.31 12.12
N ASN A 84 4.98 9.42 11.89
CA ASN A 84 4.21 10.12 12.91
C ASN A 84 2.72 10.06 12.58
N LYS A 85 1.93 9.46 13.48
CA LYS A 85 0.49 9.27 13.33
C LYS A 85 -0.40 10.11 14.27
N GLN A 86 0.17 11.13 14.90
CA GLN A 86 -0.51 11.91 15.96
C GLN A 86 -1.61 12.86 15.43
N SER A 87 -1.48 13.37 14.20
CA SER A 87 -2.49 14.25 13.60
C SER A 87 -3.79 13.47 13.36
N VAL A 88 -4.95 14.14 13.46
CA VAL A 88 -6.25 13.48 13.20
C VAL A 88 -6.48 13.31 11.70
N GLU A 89 -6.00 14.26 10.88
CA GLU A 89 -6.33 14.34 9.45
C GLU A 89 -5.35 13.57 8.55
N TYR A 90 -4.07 13.51 8.92
CA TYR A 90 -3.01 12.96 8.09
C TYR A 90 -1.93 12.28 8.93
N ASP A 91 -1.11 11.47 8.28
CA ASP A 91 0.13 10.93 8.83
C ASP A 91 1.34 11.65 8.20
N ILE A 92 2.46 11.70 8.91
CA ILE A 92 3.72 12.25 8.38
C ILE A 92 4.73 11.11 8.28
N LEU A 93 5.25 10.89 7.07
CA LEU A 93 6.40 10.03 6.82
C LEU A 93 7.61 10.92 6.59
N THR A 94 8.65 10.77 7.41
CA THR A 94 9.91 11.49 7.22
C THR A 94 10.86 10.63 6.41
N LEU A 95 11.30 11.13 5.26
CA LEU A 95 12.20 10.45 4.34
C LEU A 95 13.66 10.78 4.66
N GLU A 96 14.55 9.84 4.35
CA GLU A 96 16.00 10.04 4.46
C GLU A 96 16.49 11.10 3.46
N GLN A 97 15.97 11.03 2.23
CA GLN A 97 16.18 12.01 1.16
C GLN A 97 14.83 12.39 0.56
N PRO A 98 14.67 13.64 0.08
CA PRO A 98 13.44 14.06 -0.59
C PRO A 98 13.31 13.40 -1.97
N PHE A 99 12.10 13.35 -2.51
CA PHE A 99 11.90 12.96 -3.91
C PHE A 99 12.48 14.01 -4.83
N SER A 100 13.16 13.61 -5.91
CA SER A 100 13.72 14.55 -6.89
C SER A 100 12.67 15.28 -7.74
N VAL A 101 11.39 14.95 -7.57
CA VAL A 101 10.25 15.53 -8.29
C VAL A 101 9.17 15.96 -7.31
N MET A 102 8.37 16.94 -7.71
CA MET A 102 7.18 17.36 -6.97
C MET A 102 6.08 16.30 -7.10
N LEU A 103 5.42 15.96 -5.99
CA LEU A 103 4.27 15.06 -5.99
C LEU A 103 3.00 15.87 -5.76
N PRO A 104 2.05 15.90 -6.72
CA PRO A 104 0.75 16.53 -6.52
C PRO A 104 -0.01 15.94 -5.34
N LYS A 105 -1.04 16.65 -4.86
CA LYS A 105 -2.03 16.09 -3.93
C LYS A 105 -2.70 14.85 -4.54
N GLN A 106 -3.04 13.87 -3.71
CA GLN A 106 -3.66 12.60 -4.08
C GLN A 106 -2.81 11.72 -5.01
N THR A 107 -1.50 11.92 -5.02
CA THR A 107 -0.57 11.03 -5.73
C THR A 107 -0.55 9.66 -5.05
N ALA A 108 -0.70 8.59 -5.84
CA ALA A 108 -0.58 7.22 -5.36
C ALA A 108 0.88 6.88 -5.05
N LEU A 109 1.10 6.29 -3.88
CA LEU A 109 2.39 5.86 -3.38
C LEU A 109 2.36 4.36 -3.09
N PHE A 110 3.49 3.69 -3.29
CA PHE A 110 3.63 2.25 -3.05
C PHE A 110 4.97 1.92 -2.40
N ALA A 111 5.09 0.73 -1.82
CA ALA A 111 6.32 0.27 -1.21
C ALA A 111 7.28 -0.22 -2.29
N SER A 112 8.53 0.22 -2.26
CA SER A 112 9.53 -0.25 -3.21
C SER A 112 10.55 -1.19 -2.56
N GLU A 113 11.22 -2.01 -3.36
CA GLU A 113 12.32 -2.87 -2.90
C GLU A 113 13.55 -2.05 -2.42
N GLY A 114 13.66 -0.81 -2.88
CA GLY A 114 14.74 0.11 -2.52
C GLY A 114 14.60 1.46 -3.21
N ASN A 115 15.72 2.07 -3.58
CA ASN A 115 15.76 3.33 -4.34
C ASN A 115 15.46 3.11 -5.84
N ASN A 116 14.30 2.54 -6.13
CA ASN A 116 13.81 2.26 -7.48
C ASN A 116 12.27 2.37 -7.51
N LYS A 117 11.66 2.10 -8.67
CA LYS A 117 10.20 2.04 -8.86
C LYS A 117 9.66 0.60 -8.89
N GLN A 118 10.44 -0.37 -8.42
CA GLN A 118 10.01 -1.76 -8.38
C GLN A 118 9.23 -2.00 -7.09
N PRO A 119 7.99 -2.52 -7.18
CA PRO A 119 7.17 -2.75 -6.00
C PRO A 119 7.81 -3.80 -5.10
N LYS A 120 7.73 -3.59 -3.78
CA LYS A 120 8.27 -4.50 -2.78
C LYS A 120 7.59 -5.87 -2.84
N VAL A 121 6.30 -5.87 -3.13
CA VAL A 121 5.47 -7.06 -3.32
C VAL A 121 4.72 -6.92 -4.63
N VAL A 122 4.94 -7.83 -5.57
CA VAL A 122 4.20 -7.86 -6.84
C VAL A 122 2.75 -8.28 -6.56
N PRO A 123 1.76 -7.41 -6.80
CA PRO A 123 0.39 -7.69 -6.41
C PRO A 123 -0.30 -8.64 -7.40
N ILE A 124 -1.10 -9.57 -6.86
CA ILE A 124 -1.88 -10.53 -7.65
C ILE A 124 -3.38 -10.51 -7.33
N ALA A 125 -3.75 -9.94 -6.19
CA ALA A 125 -5.12 -9.86 -5.71
C ALA A 125 -5.30 -8.62 -4.83
N LEU A 126 -6.55 -8.33 -4.49
CA LEU A 126 -6.92 -7.26 -3.56
C LEU A 126 -7.62 -7.83 -2.33
N VAL A 127 -7.44 -7.20 -1.18
CA VAL A 127 -8.18 -7.55 0.04
C VAL A 127 -9.69 -7.34 -0.16
N ALA A 128 -10.48 -8.36 0.15
CA ALA A 128 -11.92 -8.37 -0.14
C ALA A 128 -12.78 -7.57 0.85
N ALA A 129 -12.30 -7.38 2.08
CA ALA A 129 -13.03 -6.65 3.13
C ALA A 129 -12.07 -6.07 4.15
N SER A 130 -12.39 -4.89 4.66
CA SER A 130 -11.59 -4.27 5.71
C SER A 130 -11.64 -5.10 6.99
N THR A 131 -10.48 -5.31 7.61
CA THR A 131 -10.35 -6.11 8.84
C THR A 131 -9.38 -5.47 9.81
N LEU A 132 -9.59 -5.70 11.11
CA LEU A 132 -8.63 -5.30 12.14
C LEU A 132 -7.35 -6.11 11.98
N VAL A 133 -6.21 -5.42 12.02
CA VAL A 133 -4.90 -6.06 12.04
C VAL A 133 -4.61 -6.52 13.47
N PRO A 134 -4.39 -7.82 13.72
CA PRO A 134 -3.97 -8.29 15.03
C PRO A 134 -2.59 -7.72 15.36
N ARG A 135 -2.29 -7.53 16.66
CA ARG A 135 -1.01 -6.94 17.07
C ARG A 135 0.19 -7.81 16.66
N GLU A 136 0.01 -9.12 16.68
CA GLU A 136 1.03 -10.11 16.33
C GLU A 136 0.35 -11.34 15.71
N GLY A 137 1.13 -12.14 14.97
CA GLY A 137 0.67 -13.38 14.37
C GLY A 137 0.06 -13.23 12.97
N GLU A 138 -0.88 -14.11 12.67
CA GLU A 138 -1.46 -14.27 11.35
C GLU A 138 -2.80 -13.55 11.21
N LEU A 139 -3.02 -12.94 10.04
CA LEU A 139 -4.28 -12.34 9.64
C LEU A 139 -4.85 -13.13 8.47
N TYR A 140 -6.04 -13.68 8.67
CA TYR A 140 -6.79 -14.34 7.60
C TYR A 140 -7.75 -13.34 6.95
N CYS A 141 -7.72 -13.24 5.62
CA CYS A 141 -8.65 -12.39 4.88
C CYS A 141 -9.06 -12.98 3.54
N GLY A 142 -10.23 -12.58 3.06
CA GLY A 142 -10.63 -12.86 1.67
C GLY A 142 -9.79 -12.05 0.69
N ALA A 143 -9.54 -12.62 -0.49
CA ALA A 143 -8.75 -11.99 -1.54
C ALA A 143 -9.42 -12.14 -2.91
N TRP A 144 -9.66 -11.02 -3.57
CA TRP A 144 -10.28 -10.94 -4.89
C TRP A 144 -9.22 -10.90 -5.98
N LEU A 145 -9.26 -11.89 -6.89
CA LEU A 145 -8.48 -11.86 -8.12
C LEU A 145 -9.19 -11.00 -9.19
N ILE A 146 -10.52 -11.03 -9.20
CA ILE A 146 -11.35 -10.33 -10.19
C ILE A 146 -12.33 -9.41 -9.46
N CYS A 147 -12.29 -8.11 -9.75
CA CYS A 147 -13.24 -7.15 -9.19
C CYS A 147 -13.25 -5.83 -9.98
N VAL A 148 -14.19 -4.96 -9.63
CA VAL A 148 -14.23 -3.57 -10.08
C VAL A 148 -13.97 -2.67 -8.88
N ILE A 149 -12.95 -1.80 -8.98
CA ILE A 149 -12.57 -0.84 -7.95
C ILE A 149 -12.94 0.55 -8.40
N LYS A 150 -13.79 1.22 -7.60
CA LYS A 150 -14.06 2.65 -7.76
C LYS A 150 -12.96 3.45 -7.08
N GLU A 151 -12.14 4.15 -7.84
CA GLU A 151 -10.94 4.79 -7.32
C GLU A 151 -11.25 5.88 -6.30
N LYS A 152 -12.34 6.63 -6.49
CA LYS A 152 -12.76 7.69 -5.56
C LYS A 152 -13.14 7.20 -4.16
N GLN A 153 -13.37 5.90 -3.99
CA GLN A 153 -13.83 5.31 -2.72
C GLN A 153 -12.75 4.46 -2.04
N ASN A 154 -11.57 4.31 -2.67
CA ASN A 154 -10.48 3.48 -2.19
C ASN A 154 -9.19 4.28 -2.16
N LEU A 155 -8.18 3.78 -1.44
CA LEU A 155 -6.83 4.35 -1.56
C LEU A 155 -6.35 4.19 -3.01
N PRO A 156 -5.84 5.26 -3.63
CA PRO A 156 -5.41 5.22 -5.02
C PRO A 156 -4.23 4.25 -5.17
N ILE A 157 -4.33 3.36 -6.16
CA ILE A 157 -3.30 2.37 -6.49
C ILE A 157 -2.46 2.92 -7.63
N ALA A 158 -1.14 2.93 -7.49
CA ALA A 158 -0.20 3.41 -8.51
C ALA A 158 -0.31 2.57 -9.80
N GLN A 159 -0.07 3.19 -10.97
CA GLN A 159 -0.15 2.52 -12.27
C GLN A 159 0.78 1.30 -12.31
N THR A 160 2.00 1.43 -11.75
CA THR A 160 2.97 0.32 -11.63
C THR A 160 2.34 -0.93 -11.00
N LEU A 161 1.50 -0.77 -9.98
CA LEU A 161 0.80 -1.88 -9.33
C LEU A 161 -0.36 -2.42 -10.17
N ARG A 162 -1.10 -1.53 -10.85
CA ARG A 162 -2.26 -1.91 -11.68
C ARG A 162 -1.88 -2.81 -12.84
N GLU A 163 -0.71 -2.60 -13.43
CA GLU A 163 -0.21 -3.40 -14.55
C GLU A 163 -0.04 -4.89 -14.19
N HIS A 164 0.13 -5.19 -12.90
CA HIS A 164 0.15 -6.56 -12.38
C HIS A 164 -1.26 -7.11 -12.08
N LEU A 165 -2.23 -6.25 -11.75
CA LEU A 165 -3.61 -6.60 -11.40
C LEU A 165 -4.53 -6.71 -12.64
N LYS A 166 -4.15 -7.56 -13.60
CA LYS A 166 -4.74 -7.63 -14.95
C LYS A 166 -6.24 -7.93 -15.00
N THR A 167 -6.78 -8.57 -13.98
CA THR A 167 -8.19 -8.96 -13.88
C THR A 167 -9.02 -8.02 -13.01
N VAL A 168 -8.42 -6.95 -12.50
CA VAL A 168 -9.09 -5.89 -11.76
C VAL A 168 -9.38 -4.73 -12.71
N LEU A 169 -10.64 -4.30 -12.75
CA LEU A 169 -11.04 -3.11 -13.50
C LEU A 169 -11.09 -1.90 -12.57
N PHE A 170 -10.35 -0.84 -12.90
CA PHE A 170 -10.35 0.42 -12.18
C PHE A 170 -11.29 1.43 -12.88
N VAL A 171 -12.23 2.03 -12.14
CA VAL A 171 -13.25 2.97 -12.66
C VAL A 171 -13.41 4.21 -11.79
#